data_AF-A0A830DTN4-F1
#
_entry.id   AF-A0A830DTN4-F1
#
_cell.length_a   1.000
_cell.length_b   1.000
_cell.length_c   1.000
_cell.angle_alpha   90.00
_cell.angle_beta   90.00
_cell.angle_gamma   90.00
#
_symmetry.space_group_name_H-M   'P 1'
#
loop_
_entity.id
_entity.type
_entity.pdbx_description
1 polymer ?
#
loop_
_entity_poly.entity_id
_entity_poly.type
_entity_poly.pdbx_seq_one_letter_code
_entity_poly.pdbx_strand_id
1 'polypeptide(L)'
;MQPYPSTPQLADAPEGLLSSGHLWIREYVAGLRLRFQMKPSGLLVFGDRQRVFDDVPPPYEHAVRHVREQFDRDAFYDAVDDPSAYVFFGVAPCNVGIDYDWDRIPSFLGCAVWNEAKEQLHPIDKAERVFERLRQ
;
A
#
# COMPACT_ATOMS: atom_id res chain seq x y z
N MET A 1 -0.39 -11.63 7.40
CA MET A 1 -0.13 -10.38 6.66
C MET A 1 0.73 -10.70 5.45
N GLN A 2 0.10 -10.72 4.29
CA GLN A 2 0.73 -10.99 2.99
C GLN A 2 2.05 -10.23 2.79
N PRO A 3 3.10 -10.90 2.27
CA PRO A 3 4.36 -10.26 1.89
C PRO A 3 4.17 -9.14 0.87
N TYR A 4 5.12 -8.20 0.80
CA TYR A 4 5.06 -7.15 -0.22
C TYR A 4 5.28 -7.79 -1.59
N PRO A 5 4.39 -7.56 -2.58
CA PRO A 5 4.49 -8.23 -3.87
C PRO A 5 5.81 -7.86 -4.59
N SER A 6 6.42 -8.85 -5.24
CA SER A 6 7.55 -8.60 -6.13
C SER A 6 7.08 -7.85 -7.39
N THR A 7 7.96 -7.03 -7.95
CA THR A 7 7.71 -6.35 -9.23
C THR A 7 8.62 -6.99 -10.27
N PRO A 8 8.08 -7.84 -11.17
CA PRO A 8 8.89 -8.49 -12.20
C PRO A 8 9.41 -7.46 -13.21
N GLN A 9 10.53 -7.78 -13.87
CA GLN A 9 11.03 -6.96 -14.98
C GLN A 9 10.18 -7.21 -16.22
N LEU A 10 9.94 -6.15 -17.00
CA LEU A 10 9.20 -6.29 -18.26
C LEU A 10 9.94 -7.20 -19.26
N ALA A 11 11.27 -7.23 -19.21
CA ALA A 11 12.08 -8.10 -20.07
C ALA A 11 11.86 -9.60 -19.80
N ASP A 12 11.36 -9.96 -18.62
CA ASP A 12 11.04 -11.35 -18.25
C ASP A 12 9.59 -11.74 -18.61
N ALA A 13 8.81 -10.81 -19.16
CA ALA A 13 7.41 -11.04 -19.50
C ALA A 13 7.26 -11.93 -20.75
N PRO A 14 6.17 -12.73 -20.83
CA PRO A 14 5.84 -13.46 -22.05
C PRO A 14 5.73 -12.54 -23.27
N GLU A 15 6.19 -13.02 -24.42
CA GLU A 15 6.02 -12.32 -25.68
C GLU A 15 4.53 -12.06 -25.94
N GLY A 16 4.20 -10.82 -26.34
CA GLY A 16 2.82 -10.43 -26.58
C GLY A 16 2.03 -9.99 -25.33
N LEU A 17 2.62 -9.93 -24.12
CA LEU A 17 1.94 -9.39 -22.93
C LEU A 17 1.32 -8.00 -23.20
N LEU A 18 2.04 -7.15 -23.95
CA LEU A 18 1.60 -5.80 -24.30
C LEU A 18 0.96 -5.70 -25.70
N SER A 19 0.64 -6.82 -26.34
CA SER A 19 0.09 -6.82 -27.70
C SER A 19 -1.38 -6.37 -27.77
N SER A 20 -2.13 -6.49 -26.67
CA SER A 20 -3.53 -6.09 -26.58
C SER A 20 -3.94 -5.82 -25.13
N GLY A 21 -5.08 -5.15 -24.93
CA GLY A 21 -5.63 -4.83 -23.60
C GLY A 21 -5.35 -3.39 -23.15
N HIS A 22 -5.45 -3.16 -21.84
CA HIS A 22 -5.26 -1.85 -21.22
C HIS A 22 -4.09 -1.89 -20.23
N LEU A 23 -3.29 -0.82 -20.22
CA LEU A 23 -2.18 -0.64 -19.30
C LEU A 23 -2.38 0.63 -18.48
N TRP A 24 -2.00 0.55 -17.21
CA TRP A 24 -1.84 1.71 -16.35
C TRP A 24 -0.35 2.01 -16.21
N ILE A 25 0.03 3.26 -16.47
CA ILE A 25 1.39 3.76 -16.24
C ILE A 25 1.31 4.71 -15.06
N ARG A 26 2.14 4.47 -14.05
CA ARG A 26 2.23 5.30 -12.85
C ARG A 26 3.68 5.61 -12.57
N GLU A 27 3.89 6.73 -11.89
CA GLU A 27 5.19 7.06 -11.36
C GLU A 27 5.66 5.99 -10.36
N TYR A 28 6.90 5.57 -10.50
CA TYR A 28 7.57 4.77 -9.48
C TYR A 28 8.13 5.69 -8.41
N VAL A 29 7.37 5.90 -7.33
CA VAL A 29 7.80 6.78 -6.25
C VAL A 29 8.94 6.15 -5.46
N ALA A 30 10.03 6.92 -5.33
CA ALA A 30 11.20 6.57 -4.55
C ALA A 30 10.89 6.69 -3.06
N GLY A 31 11.14 5.61 -2.32
CA GLY A 31 10.79 5.56 -0.91
C GLY A 31 10.81 4.17 -0.32
N LEU A 32 10.70 4.12 1.00
CA LEU A 32 10.63 2.86 1.74
C LEU A 32 9.28 2.19 1.50
N ARG A 33 9.27 0.85 1.45
CA ARG A 33 8.04 0.10 1.26
C ARG A 33 7.40 -0.19 2.60
N LEU A 34 6.13 0.15 2.72
CA LEU A 34 5.34 -0.03 3.93
C LEU A 34 4.08 -0.82 3.58
N ARG A 35 3.73 -1.77 4.44
CA ARG A 35 2.45 -2.47 4.42
C ARG A 35 1.78 -2.37 5.77
N PHE A 36 0.45 -2.40 5.78
CA PHE A 36 -0.31 -2.49 7.00
C PHE A 36 -1.59 -3.31 6.84
N GLN A 37 -2.09 -3.80 7.97
CA GLN A 37 -3.31 -4.57 8.09
C GLN A 37 -4.05 -4.13 9.35
N MET A 38 -5.38 -4.06 9.28
CA MET A 38 -6.21 -3.84 10.46
C MET A 38 -6.60 -5.19 11.06
N LYS A 39 -6.40 -5.35 12.37
CA LYS A 39 -6.91 -6.52 13.11
C LYS A 39 -8.40 -6.33 13.43
N PRO A 40 -9.14 -7.40 13.78
CA PRO A 40 -10.54 -7.28 14.17
C PRO A 40 -10.79 -6.35 15.37
N SER A 41 -9.75 -6.08 16.18
CA SER A 41 -9.78 -5.10 17.26
C SER A 41 -9.67 -3.63 16.82
N GLY A 42 -9.50 -3.36 15.52
CA GLY A 42 -9.18 -2.03 14.99
C GLY A 42 -7.71 -1.65 15.06
N LEU A 43 -6.85 -2.49 15.67
CA LEU A 43 -5.42 -2.24 15.75
C LEU A 43 -4.78 -2.33 14.35
N LEU A 44 -4.04 -1.28 13.95
CA LEU A 44 -3.22 -1.28 12.75
C LEU A 44 -1.84 -1.90 13.04
N VAL A 45 -1.52 -2.97 12.32
CA VAL A 45 -0.23 -3.65 12.36
C VAL A 45 0.55 -3.34 11.09
N PHE A 46 1.84 -2.99 11.24
CA PHE A 46 2.68 -2.49 10.16
C PHE A 46 3.86 -3.41 9.86
N GLY A 47 4.42 -3.30 8.66
CA GLY A 47 5.63 -4.00 8.26
C GLY A 47 6.24 -3.43 6.99
N ASP A 48 7.44 -3.86 6.64
CA ASP A 48 8.11 -3.52 5.38
C ASP A 48 8.02 -4.69 4.38
N ARG A 49 8.97 -4.79 3.45
CA ARG A 49 9.07 -5.93 2.53
C ARG A 49 9.31 -7.25 3.26
N GLN A 50 10.17 -7.23 4.27
CA GLN A 50 10.77 -8.41 4.87
C GLN A 50 10.04 -8.85 6.13
N ARG A 51 9.58 -7.92 6.97
CA ARG A 51 9.09 -8.24 8.32
C ARG A 51 7.88 -7.42 8.74
N VAL A 52 7.15 -7.97 9.71
CA VAL A 52 6.20 -7.22 10.53
C VAL A 52 7.00 -6.51 11.62
N PHE A 53 6.58 -5.30 11.98
CA PHE A 53 7.23 -4.52 13.03
C PHE A 53 6.65 -4.88 14.39
N ASP A 54 7.51 -5.27 15.32
CA ASP A 54 7.17 -5.28 16.75
C ASP A 54 7.16 -3.83 17.26
N ASP A 55 8.24 -3.11 16.98
CA ASP A 55 8.37 -1.65 17.14
C ASP A 55 8.62 -0.99 15.78
N VAL A 56 8.02 0.18 15.56
CA VAL A 56 8.17 0.93 14.32
C VAL A 56 9.59 1.46 14.21
N PRO A 57 10.38 1.09 13.18
CA PRO A 57 11.72 1.62 13.03
C PRO A 57 11.68 3.13 12.70
N PRO A 58 12.67 3.93 13.16
CA PRO A 58 12.66 5.38 12.98
C PRO A 58 12.37 5.88 11.55
N PRO A 59 12.93 5.26 10.48
CA PRO A 59 12.64 5.70 9.11
C PRO A 59 11.17 5.59 8.67
N TYR A 60 10.35 4.82 9.39
CA TYR A 60 8.93 4.60 9.09
C TYR A 60 8.00 5.40 10.00
N GLU A 61 8.49 6.02 11.07
CA GLU A 61 7.65 6.69 12.08
C GLU A 61 6.69 7.70 11.47
N HIS A 62 7.19 8.54 10.55
CA HIS A 62 6.39 9.57 9.91
C HIS A 62 5.26 8.99 9.05
N ALA A 63 5.55 7.94 8.28
CA ALA A 63 4.57 7.26 7.44
C ALA A 63 3.54 6.49 8.28
N VAL A 64 3.97 5.80 9.33
CA VAL A 64 3.08 5.06 10.23
C VAL A 64 2.16 6.03 10.98
N ARG A 65 2.69 7.15 11.47
CA ARG A 65 1.88 8.21 12.08
C ARG A 65 0.83 8.72 11.11
N HIS A 66 1.22 9.07 9.88
CA HIS A 66 0.30 9.52 8.84
C HIS A 66 -0.83 8.51 8.58
N VAL A 67 -0.51 7.22 8.41
CA VAL A 67 -1.54 6.18 8.25
C VAL A 67 -2.46 6.11 9.47
N ARG A 68 -1.91 6.20 10.69
CA ARG A 68 -2.72 6.18 11.91
C ARG A 68 -3.66 7.38 12.03
N GLU A 69 -3.26 8.54 11.54
CA GLU A 69 -4.03 9.78 11.62
C GLU A 69 -5.04 9.95 10.49
N GLN A 70 -4.81 9.33 9.33
CA GLN A 70 -5.60 9.57 8.12
C GLN A 70 -6.44 8.37 7.68
N PHE A 71 -6.13 7.17 8.15
CA PHE A 71 -6.90 5.98 7.77
C PHE A 71 -8.20 5.90 8.56
N ASP A 72 -9.33 5.93 7.85
CA ASP A 72 -10.65 5.77 8.43
C ASP A 72 -10.90 4.31 8.85
N ARG A 73 -10.58 4.01 10.12
CA ARG A 73 -10.72 2.66 10.68
C ARG A 73 -12.18 2.24 10.77
N ASP A 74 -13.07 3.15 11.14
CA ASP A 74 -14.48 2.84 11.35
C ASP A 74 -15.15 2.60 9.99
N ALA A 75 -14.92 3.49 9.01
CA ALA A 75 -15.43 3.26 7.66
C ALA A 75 -14.87 1.99 7.03
N PHE A 76 -13.61 1.62 7.31
CA PHE A 76 -13.08 0.35 6.84
C PHE A 76 -13.72 -0.84 7.55
N TYR A 77 -13.88 -0.77 8.87
CA TYR A 77 -14.52 -1.82 9.67
C TYR A 77 -15.94 -2.10 9.19
N ASP A 78 -16.73 -1.06 8.95
CA ASP A 78 -18.12 -1.17 8.52
C ASP A 78 -18.26 -1.68 7.07
N ALA A 79 -17.21 -1.53 6.26
CA ALA A 79 -17.24 -1.88 4.84
C ALA A 79 -16.89 -3.35 4.54
N VAL A 80 -16.33 -4.10 5.50
CA VAL A 80 -15.84 -5.47 5.27
C VAL A 80 -16.19 -6.41 6.42
N ASP A 81 -16.46 -7.68 6.11
CA ASP A 81 -16.78 -8.68 7.12
C ASP A 81 -15.58 -9.02 8.03
N ASP A 82 -14.38 -9.05 7.45
CA ASP A 82 -13.12 -9.29 8.16
C ASP A 82 -12.03 -8.30 7.70
N PRO A 83 -11.70 -7.29 8.53
CA PRO A 83 -10.62 -6.35 8.24
C PRO A 83 -9.26 -7.00 8.08
N SER A 84 -9.04 -8.15 8.72
CA SER A 84 -7.77 -8.86 8.68
C SER A 84 -7.56 -9.62 7.37
N ALA A 85 -8.60 -9.79 6.56
CA ALA A 85 -8.49 -10.35 5.22
C ALA A 85 -7.84 -9.38 4.21
N TYR A 86 -7.49 -8.16 4.60
CA TYR A 86 -6.93 -7.15 3.71
C TYR A 86 -5.54 -6.70 4.16
N VAL A 87 -4.67 -6.46 3.18
CA VAL A 87 -3.36 -5.84 3.40
C VAL A 87 -3.20 -4.68 2.44
N PHE A 88 -2.90 -3.51 3.00
CA PHE A 88 -2.66 -2.29 2.25
C PHE A 88 -1.15 -2.14 2.04
N PHE A 89 -0.74 -1.87 0.81
CA PHE A 89 0.64 -1.61 0.45
C PHE A 89 0.80 -0.17 0.00
N GLY A 90 1.96 0.40 0.32
CA GLY A 90 2.33 1.71 -0.16
C GLY A 90 3.80 2.02 0.02
N VAL A 91 4.10 3.28 -0.25
CA VAL A 91 5.45 3.84 -0.21
C VAL A 91 5.47 4.97 0.80
N ALA A 92 6.48 4.99 1.66
CA ALA A 92 6.88 6.14 2.44
C ALA A 92 7.94 6.91 1.65
N PRO A 93 7.60 8.04 0.99
CA PRO A 93 8.55 8.78 0.19
C PRO A 93 9.72 9.27 1.05
N CYS A 94 10.94 9.18 0.52
CA CYS A 94 12.12 9.71 1.19
C CYS A 94 13.10 10.27 0.17
N ASN A 95 13.90 11.26 0.58
CA ASN A 95 14.87 11.89 -0.30
C ASN A 95 16.06 10.96 -0.53
N VAL A 96 16.01 10.20 -1.62
CA VAL A 96 17.10 9.33 -2.11
C VAL A 96 17.67 9.84 -3.43
N GLY A 97 17.74 11.17 -3.57
CA GLY A 97 18.25 11.83 -4.77
C GLY A 97 17.19 12.24 -5.79
N ILE A 98 15.90 12.11 -5.44
CA ILE A 98 14.78 12.67 -6.21
C ILE A 98 14.15 13.77 -5.37
N ASP A 99 14.06 14.98 -5.95
CA ASP A 99 13.45 16.13 -5.30
C ASP A 99 11.97 16.21 -5.64
N TYR A 100 11.14 15.64 -4.76
CA TYR A 100 9.69 15.78 -4.85
C TYR A 100 9.25 17.15 -4.31
N ASP A 101 8.02 17.56 -4.65
CA ASP A 101 7.36 18.63 -3.91
C ASP A 101 7.00 18.11 -2.50
N TRP A 102 7.93 18.28 -1.56
CA TRP A 102 7.83 17.74 -0.20
C TRP A 102 6.67 18.32 0.61
N ASP A 103 6.22 19.52 0.27
CA ASP A 103 5.05 20.15 0.90
C ASP A 103 3.73 19.52 0.41
N ARG A 104 3.75 18.89 -0.76
CA ARG A 104 2.58 18.27 -1.38
C ARG A 104 2.53 16.75 -1.26
N ILE A 105 3.68 16.07 -1.27
CA ILE A 105 3.73 14.62 -1.25
C ILE A 105 3.35 14.08 0.13
N PRO A 106 2.36 13.17 0.26
CA PRO A 106 2.00 12.64 1.57
C PRO A 106 3.08 11.69 2.07
N SER A 107 3.14 11.54 3.38
CA SER A 107 4.12 10.67 4.03
C SER A 107 3.90 9.19 3.80
N PHE A 108 2.72 8.82 3.30
CA PHE A 108 2.42 7.49 2.80
C PHE A 108 1.56 7.61 1.54
N LEU A 109 1.97 6.90 0.48
CA LEU A 109 1.24 6.76 -0.76
C LEU A 109 0.76 5.32 -0.91
N GLY A 110 -0.56 5.12 -0.80
CA GLY A 110 -1.21 3.84 -1.07
C GLY A 110 -1.06 3.43 -2.54
N CYS A 111 -0.63 2.20 -2.80
CA CYS A 111 -0.39 1.74 -4.16
C CYS A 111 -1.18 0.48 -4.53
N ALA A 112 -1.45 -0.42 -3.59
CA ALA A 112 -2.16 -1.66 -3.84
C ALA A 112 -2.87 -2.19 -2.59
N VAL A 113 -3.89 -3.02 -2.79
CA VAL A 113 -4.62 -3.71 -1.72
C VAL A 113 -4.70 -5.18 -2.06
N TRP A 114 -4.26 -6.04 -1.15
CA TRP A 114 -4.44 -7.49 -1.24
C TRP A 114 -5.71 -7.91 -0.51
N ASN A 115 -6.40 -8.89 -1.07
CA ASN A 115 -7.53 -9.56 -0.47
C ASN A 115 -7.15 -11.04 -0.28
N GLU A 116 -7.00 -11.46 0.98
CA GLU A 116 -6.65 -12.84 1.35
C GLU A 116 -7.76 -13.82 0.96
N ALA A 117 -9.04 -13.47 1.10
CA ALA A 117 -10.15 -14.35 0.74
C ALA A 117 -10.20 -14.72 -0.74
N LYS A 118 -9.65 -13.87 -1.62
CA LYS A 118 -9.53 -14.12 -3.07
C LYS A 118 -8.11 -14.44 -3.51
N GLU A 119 -7.15 -14.44 -2.58
CA GLU A 119 -5.72 -14.61 -2.84
C GLU A 119 -5.19 -13.77 -4.02
N GLN A 120 -5.64 -12.50 -4.09
CA GLN A 120 -5.27 -11.62 -5.19
C GLN A 120 -5.20 -10.15 -4.77
N LEU A 121 -4.46 -9.37 -5.58
CA LEU A 121 -4.54 -7.92 -5.54
C LEU A 121 -5.89 -7.46 -6.09
N HIS A 122 -6.40 -6.37 -5.52
CA HIS A 122 -7.47 -5.62 -6.17
C HIS A 122 -6.97 -4.99 -7.47
N PRO A 123 -7.84 -4.92 -8.50
CA PRO A 123 -7.62 -4.07 -9.66
C PRO A 123 -7.26 -2.65 -9.23
N ILE A 124 -6.41 -1.99 -10.00
CA ILE A 124 -5.80 -0.71 -9.63
C ILE A 124 -6.83 0.39 -9.38
N ASP A 125 -7.87 0.46 -10.22
CA ASP A 125 -9.00 1.38 -10.10
C ASP A 125 -9.79 1.14 -8.80
N LYS A 126 -9.96 -0.13 -8.42
CA LYS A 126 -10.58 -0.48 -7.15
C LYS A 126 -9.69 -0.10 -5.97
N ALA A 127 -8.39 -0.35 -6.05
CA ALA A 127 -7.46 0.01 -4.99
C ALA A 127 -7.40 1.53 -4.76
N GLU A 128 -7.36 2.32 -5.83
CA GLU A 128 -7.40 3.80 -5.76
C GLU A 128 -8.66 4.29 -5.06
N ARG A 129 -9.85 3.81 -5.48
CA ARG A 129 -11.12 4.17 -4.83
C ARG A 129 -11.17 3.78 -3.36
N VAL A 130 -10.54 2.67 -2.97
CA VAL A 130 -10.45 2.25 -1.57
C VAL A 130 -9.64 3.27 -0.77
N PHE A 131 -8.45 3.66 -1.25
CA PHE A 131 -7.64 4.67 -0.57
C PHE A 131 -8.31 6.05 -0.52
N GLU A 132 -9.02 6.46 -1.57
CA GLU A 132 -9.77 7.71 -1.59
C GLU A 132 -10.90 7.73 -0.55
N ARG A 133 -11.62 6.63 -0.40
CA ARG A 133 -12.74 6.52 0.53
C ARG A 133 -12.32 6.39 1.99
N LEU A 134 -11.16 5.78 2.24
CA LEU A 134 -10.66 5.51 3.60
C LEU A 134 -9.70 6.59 4.10
N ARG A 135 -9.71 7.77 3.50
CA ARG A 135 -8.93 8.93 3.95
C ARG A 135 -9.84 9.90 4.70
N GLN A 136 -9.52 10.15 5.97
CA GLN A 136 -10.13 11.19 6.80
C GLN A 136 -9.51 12.56 6.52
#